data_AF-A0A7X9C2G8-F1
#
_entry.id   AF-A0A7X9C2G8-F1
#
_cell.length_a   1.000
_cell.length_b   1.000
_cell.length_c   1.000
_cell.angle_alpha   90.00
_cell.angle_beta   90.00
_cell.angle_gamma   90.00
#
_symmetry.space_group_name_H-M   'P 1'
#
loop_
_entity.id
_entity.type
_entity.pdbx_description
1 polymer ?
#
loop_
_entity_poly.entity_id
_entity_poly.type
_entity_poly.pdbx_seq_one_letter_code
_entity_poly.pdbx_strand_id
1 'polypeptide(L)'
;MEKGEGFNNSLLSVKAFGSTDSGVSFLVFLEGKKIFHAGDLNNWHWSDESSIEESKEAELNYLKELEELKKEVSEIDLVMFPVDNRMGTDYDRGAKQFLEVISVHFFAPMHFGNQYDAANAFQETAEKMGAKFLKITDKGEQFKI
;
A
#
# COMPACT_ATOMS: atom_id res chain seq x y z
N MET A 1 2.21 -6.16 17.39
CA MET A 1 1.98 -4.72 17.53
C MET A 1 0.54 -4.47 17.20
N GLU A 2 -0.15 -3.67 18.01
CA GLU A 2 -1.48 -3.16 17.74
C GLU A 2 -1.42 -1.78 17.06
N LYS A 3 -2.53 -1.34 16.46
CA LYS A 3 -2.61 0.00 15.85
C LYS A 3 -2.23 1.07 16.88
N GLY A 4 -1.34 1.98 16.48
CA GLY A 4 -0.84 3.07 17.32
C GLY A 4 0.37 2.70 18.17
N GLU A 5 0.70 1.41 18.30
CA GLU A 5 1.95 1.01 18.94
C GLU A 5 3.16 1.37 18.06
N GLY A 6 4.27 1.65 18.73
CA GLY A 6 5.54 1.94 18.09
C GLY A 6 6.70 1.25 18.77
N PHE A 7 7.74 0.98 17.99
CA PHE A 7 9.03 0.54 18.47
C PHE A 7 10.08 1.50 17.97
N ASN A 8 11.02 1.92 18.82
CA ASN A 8 12.09 2.81 18.41
C ASN A 8 13.38 2.47 19.13
N ASN A 9 14.49 2.44 18.40
CA ASN A 9 15.84 2.34 18.94
C ASN A 9 16.80 3.25 18.14
N SER A 10 18.11 3.11 18.36
CA SER A 10 19.12 3.94 17.68
C SER A 10 19.27 3.65 16.18
N LEU A 11 18.73 2.54 15.68
CA LEU A 11 18.87 2.09 14.30
C LEU A 11 17.58 2.25 13.49
N LEU A 12 16.43 1.97 14.10
CA LEU A 12 15.14 1.95 13.41
C LEU A 12 13.99 2.43 14.31
N SER A 13 13.00 3.03 13.67
CA SER A 13 11.68 3.33 14.25
C SER A 13 10.60 2.63 13.42
N VAL A 14 9.59 2.09 14.09
CA VAL A 14 8.41 1.46 13.49
C VAL A 14 7.18 2.01 14.18
N LYS A 15 6.19 2.42 13.41
CA LYS A 15 4.85 2.75 13.90
C LYS A 15 3.82 1.91 13.18
N ALA A 16 2.93 1.27 13.93
CA ALA A 16 1.83 0.48 13.40
C ALA A 16 0.59 1.36 13.15
N PHE A 17 -0.02 1.21 11.98
CA PHE A 17 -1.26 1.84 11.56
C PHE A 17 -2.33 0.78 11.32
N GLY A 18 -3.58 1.19 11.12
CA GLY A 18 -4.64 0.24 10.83
C GLY A 18 -4.44 -0.50 9.52
N SER A 19 -5.15 -1.60 9.41
CA SER A 19 -5.36 -2.39 8.20
C SER A 19 -6.87 -2.56 8.04
N THR A 20 -7.33 -2.77 6.81
CA THR A 20 -8.76 -2.89 6.48
C THR A 20 -9.20 -4.34 6.27
N ASP A 21 -8.29 -5.30 6.37
CA ASP A 21 -8.61 -6.74 6.35
C ASP A 21 -7.99 -7.45 7.55
N SER A 22 -6.66 -7.69 7.54
CA SER A 22 -5.98 -8.32 8.68
C SER A 22 -4.77 -7.52 9.18
N GLY A 23 -4.51 -7.63 10.49
CA GLY A 23 -3.31 -7.10 11.14
C GLY A 23 -3.21 -5.58 11.15
N VAL A 24 -2.00 -5.08 10.86
CA VAL A 24 -1.63 -3.67 10.87
C VAL A 24 -0.74 -3.37 9.66
N SER A 25 -0.68 -2.10 9.27
CA SER A 25 0.32 -1.59 8.34
C SER A 25 1.48 -0.95 9.12
N PHE A 26 2.66 -0.83 8.51
CA PHE A 26 3.86 -0.34 9.19
C PHE A 26 4.50 0.82 8.45
N LEU A 27 4.70 1.93 9.15
CA LEU A 27 5.64 2.98 8.75
C LEU A 27 6.97 2.73 9.47
N VAL A 28 8.01 2.49 8.70
CA VAL A 28 9.36 2.21 9.18
C VAL A 28 10.26 3.36 8.79
N PHE A 29 11.04 3.86 9.75
CA PHE A 29 12.16 4.75 9.49
C PHE A 29 13.46 4.00 9.76
N LEU A 30 14.30 3.87 8.74
CA LEU A 30 15.55 3.14 8.78
C LEU A 30 16.59 3.88 7.95
N GLU A 31 17.75 4.21 8.53
CA GLU A 31 18.87 4.84 7.82
C GLU A 31 18.49 6.11 7.01
N GLY A 32 17.59 6.94 7.54
CA GLY A 32 17.13 8.14 6.85
C GLY A 32 16.02 7.92 5.82
N LYS A 33 15.57 6.68 5.63
CA LYS A 33 14.53 6.29 4.68
C LYS A 33 13.20 6.02 5.37
N LYS A 34 12.12 6.47 4.73
CA LYS A 34 10.74 6.16 5.11
C LYS A 34 10.25 5.02 4.23
N ILE A 35 9.95 3.89 4.85
CA ILE A 35 9.45 2.69 4.19
C ILE A 35 8.05 2.41 4.75
N PHE A 36 7.08 2.18 3.88
CA PHE A 36 5.74 1.77 4.29
C PHE A 36 5.40 0.40 3.74
N HIS A 37 5.05 -0.51 4.64
CA HIS A 37 4.54 -1.82 4.30
C HIS A 37 3.05 -1.86 4.65
N ALA A 38 2.20 -1.89 3.64
CA ALA A 38 0.75 -1.82 3.84
C ALA A 38 0.18 -3.03 4.57
N GLY A 39 0.87 -4.18 4.55
CA GLY A 39 0.24 -5.43 5.00
C GLY A 39 -1.01 -5.65 4.15
N ASP A 40 -2.15 -5.90 4.81
CA ASP A 40 -3.45 -5.97 4.14
C ASP A 40 -4.22 -4.62 4.12
N LEU A 41 -3.57 -3.47 4.32
CA LEU A 41 -4.25 -2.19 4.12
C LEU A 41 -4.50 -1.97 2.63
N ASN A 42 -5.78 -1.97 2.23
CA ASN A 42 -6.21 -1.64 0.87
C ASN A 42 -7.68 -1.18 0.85
N ASN A 43 -8.11 -0.60 -0.26
CA ASN A 43 -9.53 -0.45 -0.54
C ASN A 43 -10.11 -1.79 -1.00
N TRP A 44 -10.47 -2.69 -0.06
CA TRP A 44 -11.07 -4.00 -0.34
C TRP A 44 -12.56 -3.89 -0.73
N HIS A 45 -12.87 -3.11 -1.77
CA HIS A 45 -14.24 -2.78 -2.16
C HIS A 45 -15.02 -3.93 -2.83
N TRP A 46 -14.34 -4.89 -3.45
CA TRP A 46 -14.93 -6.05 -4.15
C TRP A 46 -16.16 -5.69 -4.99
N SER A 47 -16.11 -4.60 -5.76
CA SER A 47 -17.31 -3.99 -6.35
C SER A 47 -18.01 -4.84 -7.40
N ASP A 48 -17.30 -5.83 -7.95
CA ASP A 48 -17.86 -6.80 -8.89
C ASP A 48 -18.71 -7.88 -8.18
N GLU A 49 -18.53 -8.04 -6.86
CA GLU A 49 -19.15 -9.10 -6.04
C GLU A 49 -20.05 -8.54 -4.91
N SER A 50 -19.74 -7.35 -4.39
CA SER A 50 -20.42 -6.70 -3.26
C SER A 50 -21.51 -5.73 -3.71
N SER A 51 -22.44 -5.42 -2.80
CA SER A 51 -23.39 -4.33 -2.99
C SER A 51 -22.69 -2.97 -3.07
N ILE A 52 -23.39 -1.97 -3.63
CA ILE A 52 -22.89 -0.59 -3.70
C ILE A 52 -22.62 -0.04 -2.30
N GLU A 53 -23.48 -0.37 -1.33
CA GLU A 53 -23.36 0.04 0.06
C GLU A 53 -22.12 -0.56 0.73
N GLU A 54 -21.89 -1.87 0.60
CA GLU A 54 -20.71 -2.56 1.14
C GLU A 54 -19.41 -2.05 0.51
N SER A 55 -19.40 -1.87 -0.82
CA SER A 55 -18.26 -1.32 -1.54
C SER A 55 -17.89 0.09 -1.07
N LYS A 56 -18.89 0.95 -0.82
CA LYS A 56 -18.69 2.29 -0.27
C LYS A 56 -18.22 2.26 1.18
N GLU A 57 -18.74 1.35 1.99
CA GLU A 57 -18.30 1.21 3.38
C GLU A 57 -16.83 0.78 3.46
N ALA A 58 -16.42 -0.19 2.64
CA ALA A 58 -15.03 -0.63 2.54
C ALA A 58 -14.09 0.53 2.14
N GLU A 59 -14.49 1.31 1.13
CA GLU A 59 -13.76 2.49 0.70
C GLU A 59 -13.67 3.56 1.79
N LEU A 60 -14.76 3.85 2.50
CA LEU A 60 -14.76 4.82 3.61
C LEU A 60 -13.84 4.36 4.75
N ASN A 61 -13.81 3.06 5.05
CA ASN A 61 -12.93 2.52 6.09
C ASN A 61 -11.46 2.62 5.68
N TYR A 62 -11.14 2.33 4.42
CA TYR A 62 -9.80 2.52 3.87
C TYR A 62 -9.36 3.99 3.90
N LEU A 63 -10.20 4.92 3.42
CA LEU A 63 -9.88 6.34 3.37
C LEU A 63 -9.65 6.93 4.78
N LYS A 64 -10.33 6.43 5.81
CA LYS A 64 -10.06 6.83 7.21
C LYS A 64 -8.65 6.43 7.65
N GLU A 65 -8.23 5.19 7.37
CA GLU A 65 -6.88 4.73 7.72
C GLU A 65 -5.80 5.48 6.92
N LEU A 66 -6.06 5.76 5.64
CA LEU A 66 -5.17 6.55 4.80
C LEU A 66 -5.02 7.98 5.32
N GLU A 67 -6.10 8.61 5.77
CA GLU A 67 -6.04 9.94 6.39
C GLU A 67 -5.26 9.93 7.72
N GLU A 68 -5.37 8.88 8.54
CA GLU A 68 -4.53 8.74 9.74
C GLU A 68 -3.03 8.61 9.38
N LEU A 69 -2.69 7.84 8.35
CA LEU A 69 -1.31 7.74 7.86
C LEU A 69 -0.79 9.09 7.34
N LYS A 70 -1.60 9.80 6.56
CA LYS A 70 -1.24 11.08 5.96
C LYS A 70 -0.95 12.19 6.98
N LYS A 71 -1.55 12.13 8.17
CA LYS A 71 -1.21 13.03 9.29
C LYS A 71 0.23 12.87 9.78
N GLU A 72 0.81 11.68 9.57
CA GLU A 72 2.15 11.33 10.06
C GLU A 72 3.21 11.47 8.97
N VAL A 73 2.85 11.25 7.71
CA VAL A 73 3.80 11.27 6.60
C VAL A 73 3.15 11.74 5.30
N SER A 74 3.83 12.65 4.61
CA SER A 74 3.42 13.16 3.29
C SER A 74 4.28 12.63 2.13
N GLU A 75 5.44 12.05 2.43
CA GLU A 75 6.38 11.51 1.45
C GLU A 75 7.06 10.24 1.97
N ILE A 76 7.13 9.20 1.14
CA ILE A 76 7.67 7.89 1.48
C ILE A 76 8.66 7.44 0.39
N ASP A 77 9.83 6.95 0.80
CA ASP A 77 10.86 6.48 -0.14
C ASP A 77 10.45 5.16 -0.81
N LEU A 78 9.97 4.18 -0.04
CA LEU A 78 9.50 2.90 -0.55
C LEU A 78 8.13 2.57 0.03
N VAL A 79 7.18 2.26 -0.86
CA VAL A 79 5.88 1.70 -0.50
C VAL A 79 5.78 0.29 -1.05
N MET A 80 5.42 -0.67 -0.19
CA MET A 80 4.95 -2.00 -0.57
C MET A 80 3.44 -2.04 -0.34
N PHE A 81 2.66 -2.15 -1.41
CA PHE A 81 1.20 -1.98 -1.34
C PHE A 81 0.43 -3.01 -2.20
N PRO A 82 -0.71 -3.52 -1.71
CA PRO A 82 -1.56 -4.44 -2.44
C PRO A 82 -1.97 -3.92 -3.83
N VAL A 83 -1.74 -4.74 -4.85
CA VAL A 83 -2.27 -4.58 -6.20
C VAL A 83 -2.85 -5.94 -6.58
N ASP A 84 -4.07 -6.19 -6.12
CA ASP A 84 -4.62 -7.55 -6.02
C ASP A 84 -5.71 -7.81 -7.06
N ASN A 85 -5.30 -8.46 -8.13
CA ASN A 85 -6.17 -8.70 -9.28
C ASN A 85 -7.32 -9.69 -9.01
N ARG A 86 -7.39 -10.33 -7.83
CA ARG A 86 -8.56 -11.11 -7.42
C ARG A 86 -9.80 -10.24 -7.29
N MET A 87 -9.62 -8.94 -7.01
CA MET A 87 -10.70 -7.97 -6.85
C MET A 87 -11.47 -7.65 -8.13
N GLY A 88 -11.02 -8.16 -9.28
CA GLY A 88 -11.68 -7.92 -10.56
C GLY A 88 -11.43 -6.51 -11.07
N THR A 89 -12.50 -5.82 -11.43
CA THR A 89 -12.46 -4.43 -11.90
C THR A 89 -11.94 -3.51 -10.79
N ASP A 90 -11.13 -2.53 -11.16
CA ASP A 90 -10.53 -1.56 -10.24
C ASP A 90 -9.64 -2.15 -9.13
N TYR A 91 -9.00 -3.30 -9.39
CA TYR A 91 -8.05 -3.95 -8.47
C TYR A 91 -6.92 -3.04 -7.93
N ASP A 92 -6.66 -1.92 -8.59
CA ASP A 92 -5.63 -0.93 -8.27
C ASP A 92 -6.19 0.34 -7.60
N ARG A 93 -7.50 0.39 -7.28
CA ARG A 93 -8.17 1.59 -6.73
C ARG A 93 -7.51 2.09 -5.45
N GLY A 94 -7.25 1.20 -4.49
CA GLY A 94 -6.61 1.58 -3.23
C GLY A 94 -5.20 2.14 -3.46
N ALA A 95 -4.42 1.53 -4.35
CA ALA A 95 -3.08 2.00 -4.71
C ALA A 95 -3.12 3.39 -5.39
N LYS A 96 -4.08 3.64 -6.28
CA LYS A 96 -4.32 4.97 -6.87
C LYS A 96 -4.63 6.00 -5.79
N GLN A 97 -5.61 5.71 -4.94
CA GLN A 97 -6.00 6.60 -3.84
C GLN A 97 -4.83 6.91 -2.89
N PHE A 98 -3.94 5.94 -2.64
CA PHE A 98 -2.74 6.15 -1.85
C PHE A 98 -1.80 7.17 -2.51
N LEU A 99 -1.48 6.96 -3.79
CA LEU A 99 -0.59 7.80 -4.57
C LEU A 99 -1.15 9.21 -4.84
N GLU A 100 -2.47 9.41 -4.73
CA GLU A 100 -3.10 10.74 -4.84
C GLU A 100 -2.79 11.64 -3.64
N VAL A 101 -2.53 11.07 -2.46
CA VAL A 101 -2.44 11.83 -1.21
C VAL A 101 -1.09 11.75 -0.50
N ILE A 102 -0.26 10.76 -0.84
CA ILE A 102 1.11 10.61 -0.31
C ILE A 102 2.08 10.53 -1.49
N SER A 103 3.12 11.37 -1.46
CA SER A 103 4.20 11.32 -2.45
C SER A 103 5.05 10.07 -2.25
N VAL A 104 5.30 9.30 -3.31
CA VAL A 104 6.02 8.02 -3.22
C VAL A 104 7.18 8.01 -4.22
N HIS A 105 8.38 7.66 -3.76
CA HIS A 105 9.53 7.56 -4.66
C HIS A 105 9.60 6.21 -5.38
N PHE A 106 9.48 5.10 -4.64
CA PHE A 106 9.41 3.73 -5.17
C PHE A 106 8.13 3.02 -4.75
N PHE A 107 7.47 2.38 -5.70
CA PHE A 107 6.27 1.58 -5.46
C PHE A 107 6.55 0.12 -5.82
N ALA A 108 6.47 -0.77 -4.85
CA ALA A 108 6.52 -2.22 -5.03
C ALA A 108 5.10 -2.80 -4.89
N PRO A 109 4.56 -3.48 -5.91
CA PRO A 109 3.29 -4.17 -5.76
C PRO A 109 3.45 -5.36 -4.80
N MET A 110 2.36 -5.75 -4.12
CA MET A 110 2.24 -7.00 -3.36
C MET A 110 0.81 -7.56 -3.42
N HIS A 111 0.52 -8.66 -2.72
CA HIS A 111 -0.79 -9.35 -2.69
C HIS A 111 -1.32 -9.95 -4.01
N PHE A 112 -0.53 -9.97 -5.09
CA PHE A 112 -0.94 -10.52 -6.38
C PHE A 112 -0.69 -12.03 -6.58
N GLY A 113 -0.23 -12.75 -5.54
CA GLY A 113 0.09 -14.18 -5.63
C GLY A 113 1.19 -14.46 -6.67
N ASN A 114 0.86 -15.23 -7.72
CA ASN A 114 1.77 -15.50 -8.85
C ASN A 114 1.37 -14.72 -10.13
N GLN A 115 0.49 -13.71 -10.02
CA GLN A 115 -0.07 -12.98 -11.16
C GLN A 115 0.78 -11.74 -11.49
N TYR A 116 2.05 -11.97 -11.79
CA TYR A 116 3.06 -10.92 -12.00
C TYR A 116 2.65 -9.94 -13.10
N ASP A 117 2.18 -10.42 -14.24
CA ASP A 117 1.79 -9.55 -15.37
C ASP A 117 0.63 -8.62 -15.00
N ALA A 118 -0.35 -9.13 -14.23
CA ALA A 118 -1.48 -8.33 -13.77
C ALA A 118 -1.03 -7.24 -12.79
N ALA A 119 -0.16 -7.56 -11.83
CA ALA A 119 0.38 -6.57 -10.90
C ALA A 119 1.25 -5.53 -11.62
N ASN A 120 2.08 -5.98 -12.56
CA ASN A 120 2.98 -5.12 -13.33
C ASN A 120 2.24 -4.19 -14.31
N ALA A 121 0.98 -4.50 -14.65
CA ALA A 121 0.16 -3.59 -15.44
C ALA A 121 -0.12 -2.26 -14.73
N PHE A 122 0.02 -2.20 -13.40
CA PHE A 122 -0.09 -0.96 -12.63
C PHE A 122 1.07 0.02 -12.85
N GLN A 123 2.20 -0.43 -13.43
CA GLN A 123 3.40 0.38 -13.65
C GLN A 123 3.10 1.74 -14.30
N GLU A 124 2.37 1.75 -15.40
CA GLU A 124 2.08 2.99 -16.14
C GLU A 124 1.31 4.00 -15.27
N THR A 125 0.37 3.52 -14.45
CA THR A 125 -0.39 4.37 -13.53
C THR A 125 0.51 4.93 -12.44
N ALA A 126 1.31 4.08 -11.78
CA ALA A 126 2.22 4.51 -10.72
C ALA A 126 3.23 5.57 -11.22
N GLU A 127 3.81 5.36 -12.41
CA GLU A 127 4.77 6.27 -13.02
C GLU A 127 4.14 7.61 -13.42
N LYS A 128 2.90 7.61 -13.94
CA LYS A 128 2.14 8.85 -14.20
C LYS A 128 1.87 9.65 -12.92
N MET A 129 1.77 8.98 -11.79
CA MET A 129 1.58 9.58 -10.47
C MET A 129 2.90 9.94 -9.78
N GLY A 130 4.04 9.75 -10.45
CA GLY A 130 5.37 10.19 -10.00
C GLY A 130 6.20 9.13 -9.26
N ALA A 131 5.68 7.92 -9.05
CA ALA A 131 6.40 6.84 -8.39
C ALA A 131 7.18 5.97 -9.40
N LYS A 132 8.41 5.60 -9.07
CA LYS A 132 9.15 4.58 -9.82
C LYS A 132 8.62 3.21 -9.44
N PHE A 133 8.07 2.50 -10.41
CA PHE A 133 7.51 1.17 -10.17
C PHE A 133 8.61 0.10 -10.13
N LEU A 134 8.62 -0.71 -9.08
CA LEU A 134 9.51 -1.85 -8.92
C LEU A 134 8.82 -3.08 -9.52
N LYS A 135 9.11 -3.35 -10.79
CA LYS A 135 8.56 -4.50 -11.51
C LYS A 135 9.05 -5.80 -10.89
N ILE A 136 8.12 -6.64 -10.43
CA ILE A 136 8.42 -7.96 -9.86
C ILE A 136 8.06 -9.03 -10.90
N THR A 137 8.98 -9.92 -11.22
CA THR A 137 8.84 -10.99 -12.20
C THR A 137 9.03 -12.38 -11.61
N ASP A 138 9.68 -12.50 -10.45
CA ASP A 138 9.86 -13.76 -9.74
C ASP A 138 9.96 -13.61 -8.22
N LYS A 139 9.96 -14.74 -7.50
CA LYS A 139 10.13 -14.75 -6.04
C LYS A 139 11.61 -14.63 -5.68
N GLY A 140 11.93 -13.73 -4.75
CA GLY A 140 13.30 -13.49 -4.30
C GLY A 140 13.99 -12.34 -5.03
N GLU A 141 13.22 -11.56 -5.80
CA GLU A 141 13.70 -10.38 -6.49
C GLU A 141 14.23 -9.32 -5.52
N GLN A 142 15.30 -8.63 -5.95
CA GLN A 142 16.04 -7.67 -5.14
C GLN A 142 16.19 -6.36 -5.89
N PHE A 143 15.94 -5.26 -5.18
CA PHE A 143 16.02 -3.91 -5.74
C PHE A 143 17.09 -3.11 -4.99
N LYS A 144 17.75 -2.20 -5.71
CA LYS A 144 18.59 -1.16 -5.14
C LYS A 144 17.81 0.15 -5.18
N ILE A 145 17.55 0.70 -4.00
CA ILE A 145 16.73 1.89 -3.77
C ILE A 145 17.47 2.95 -2.95
#